data_AF-A0A7C6SZE6-F1
#
_entry.id   AF-A0A7C6SZE6-F1
#
_cell.length_a   1.000
_cell.length_b   1.000
_cell.length_c   1.000
_cell.angle_alpha   90.00
_cell.angle_beta   90.00
_cell.angle_gamma   90.00
#
_symmetry.space_group_name_H-M   'P 1'
#
loop_
_entity.id
_entity.type
_entity.pdbx_description
1 polymer ?
#
loop_
_entity_poly.entity_id
_entity_poly.type
_entity_poly.pdbx_seq_one_letter_code
_entity_poly.pdbx_strand_id
1 'polypeptide(L)'
;MAQVPYTIDNFRGGLCETALSGMSQTPDCRNVIARVTGLLEKRKGQERLNLSVLPGPINGAHAYYNGTTRILVVAAADKAYQYNPVTREFTDIKSGLSDDNPVQFVTCANYMVAFDGKTPPWKFDGLQVTNLENAPADGYLACLYKEKLFSVSKSDPSILLWSDSFEPETWTPENHWAVGDGDGDVITAICPYGKQNHLAVFKQRAVYALYGTSLDDFEMPPSRSGHGAVGANAVVESTSGLMYYVSSDGIYAYDGYSSTKITKVIPLTWGSINQAALSGACAWEWDGLLYFALPVGESTHNNLVLCFDPDTGAWWPYSGINASCATLWEEKENSGAALLTGSSADGYMVRQEAGTTDFGHPIEAYWWTPPIGAHEPLRRKKLHSLYIANEPDAGADEVSVSFVSSQKERAIPVSLTPVYDESDPYRQRYDFADGTYAHRFQARISHGSADKLMQVRQMRFRIQAEVRH
;
A
#
# COMPACT_ATOMS: atom_id res chain seq x y z
N MET A 1 -36.57 -34.12 -1.46
CA MET A 1 -35.49 -33.42 -2.19
C MET A 1 -34.38 -33.11 -1.21
N ALA A 2 -33.13 -33.47 -1.53
CA ALA A 2 -32.00 -33.20 -0.63
C ALA A 2 -31.65 -31.70 -0.67
N GLN A 3 -31.58 -31.06 0.49
CA GLN A 3 -30.96 -29.75 0.63
C GLN A 3 -29.46 -29.93 0.52
N VAL A 4 -28.80 -29.19 -0.36
CA VAL A 4 -27.34 -29.24 -0.51
C VAL A 4 -26.80 -27.98 0.16
N PRO A 5 -26.07 -28.08 1.29
CA PRO A 5 -25.42 -26.91 1.86
C PRO A 5 -24.27 -26.48 0.95
N TYR A 6 -24.20 -25.18 0.63
CA TYR A 6 -23.05 -24.59 -0.04
C TYR A 6 -22.28 -23.73 0.95
N THR A 7 -21.00 -24.04 1.19
CA THR A 7 -20.20 -23.42 2.25
C THR A 7 -18.98 -22.71 1.66
N ILE A 8 -18.69 -21.51 2.16
CA ILE A 8 -17.45 -20.77 1.94
C ILE A 8 -16.81 -20.60 3.32
N ASP A 9 -15.62 -21.14 3.48
CA ASP A 9 -14.84 -21.17 4.72
C ASP A 9 -13.37 -20.78 4.49
N ASN A 10 -13.05 -20.30 3.29
CA ASN A 10 -11.74 -19.79 2.94
C ASN A 10 -11.90 -18.51 2.12
N PHE A 11 -11.24 -17.44 2.54
CA PHE A 11 -11.30 -16.12 1.92
C PHE A 11 -9.93 -15.65 1.40
N ARG A 12 -8.87 -16.47 1.47
CA ARG A 12 -7.48 -16.03 1.21
C ARG A 12 -7.17 -15.64 -0.24
N GLY A 13 -8.10 -15.77 -1.18
CA GLY A 13 -7.85 -15.53 -2.60
C GLY A 13 -7.85 -14.06 -3.01
N GLY A 14 -8.42 -13.16 -2.19
CA GLY A 14 -8.48 -11.73 -2.47
C GLY A 14 -9.21 -11.36 -3.75
N LEU A 15 -9.02 -10.11 -4.20
CA LEU A 15 -9.63 -9.55 -5.40
C LEU A 15 -9.08 -10.22 -6.67
N CYS A 16 -9.99 -10.63 -7.55
CA CYS A 16 -9.68 -11.12 -8.89
C CYS A 16 -10.79 -10.71 -9.86
N GLU A 17 -10.43 -9.91 -10.87
CA GLU A 17 -11.36 -9.31 -11.83
C GLU A 17 -11.34 -10.00 -13.20
N THR A 18 -10.54 -11.05 -13.34
CA THR A 18 -10.41 -11.83 -14.57
C THR A 18 -11.29 -13.09 -14.48
N ALA A 19 -10.69 -14.28 -14.55
CA ALA A 19 -11.37 -15.54 -14.33
C ALA A 19 -11.10 -16.01 -12.90
N LEU A 20 -12.14 -16.03 -12.08
CA LEU A 20 -12.05 -16.53 -10.70
C LEU A 20 -11.60 -18.00 -10.73
N SER A 21 -10.45 -18.28 -10.13
CA SER A 21 -9.80 -19.59 -10.11
C SER A 21 -10.24 -20.47 -8.93
N GLY A 22 -11.02 -19.92 -7.99
CA GLY A 22 -11.48 -20.64 -6.81
C GLY A 22 -12.51 -19.88 -5.99
N MET A 23 -13.06 -20.56 -4.99
CA MET A 23 -14.11 -20.01 -4.11
C MET A 23 -13.58 -19.02 -3.07
N SER A 24 -12.25 -18.97 -2.89
CA SER A 24 -11.58 -18.04 -1.96
C SER A 24 -11.32 -16.66 -2.55
N GLN A 25 -11.50 -16.48 -3.86
CA GLN A 25 -11.38 -15.21 -4.55
C GLN A 25 -12.71 -14.46 -4.56
N THR A 26 -12.63 -13.15 -4.71
CA THR A 26 -13.78 -12.27 -4.81
C THR A 26 -13.71 -11.40 -6.06
N PRO A 27 -14.84 -11.16 -6.74
CA PRO A 27 -14.87 -10.21 -7.86
C PRO A 27 -14.80 -8.75 -7.41
N ASP A 28 -15.10 -8.44 -6.14
CA ASP A 28 -15.06 -7.07 -5.61
C ASP A 28 -15.01 -7.09 -4.07
N CYS A 29 -14.10 -6.33 -3.50
CA CYS A 29 -13.99 -6.11 -2.06
C CYS A 29 -13.34 -4.76 -1.73
N ARG A 30 -13.55 -4.30 -0.50
CA ARG A 30 -12.95 -3.05 0.01
C ARG A 30 -12.76 -3.12 1.51
N ASN A 31 -11.63 -2.60 2.00
CA ASN A 31 -11.32 -2.45 3.43
C ASN A 31 -11.43 -3.76 4.23
N VAL A 32 -11.20 -4.89 3.59
CA VAL A 32 -11.18 -6.22 4.21
C VAL A 32 -9.88 -6.95 3.87
N ILE A 33 -9.50 -7.93 4.69
CA ILE A 33 -8.35 -8.80 4.48
C ILE A 33 -8.59 -10.17 5.09
N ALA A 34 -7.99 -11.21 4.50
CA ALA A 34 -8.01 -12.57 5.06
C ALA A 34 -6.59 -13.11 5.19
N ARG A 35 -5.93 -12.84 6.34
CA ARG A 35 -4.58 -13.35 6.63
C ARG A 35 -4.61 -14.77 7.17
N VAL A 36 -5.58 -15.05 8.05
CA VAL A 36 -5.77 -16.38 8.65
C VAL A 36 -6.75 -17.19 7.80
N THR A 37 -6.44 -18.47 7.58
CA THR A 37 -7.34 -19.37 6.85
C THR A 37 -8.72 -19.40 7.50
N GLY A 38 -9.74 -19.08 6.72
CA GLY A 38 -11.13 -19.06 7.18
C GLY A 38 -11.45 -17.94 8.15
N LEU A 39 -10.77 -16.79 8.04
CA LEU A 39 -11.14 -15.57 8.73
C LEU A 39 -11.02 -14.38 7.76
N LEU A 40 -12.13 -13.70 7.51
CA LEU A 40 -12.19 -12.44 6.79
C LEU A 40 -12.43 -11.31 7.79
N GLU A 41 -11.55 -10.32 7.79
CA GLU A 41 -11.56 -9.24 8.76
C GLU A 41 -11.63 -7.87 8.08
N LYS A 42 -12.27 -6.90 8.73
CA LYS A 42 -12.11 -5.48 8.38
C LYS A 42 -10.67 -5.05 8.66
N ARG A 43 -10.09 -4.20 7.80
CA ARG A 43 -8.78 -3.59 8.09
C ARG A 43 -8.85 -2.78 9.39
N LYS A 44 -7.70 -2.57 10.03
CA LYS A 44 -7.63 -1.68 11.19
C LYS A 44 -7.77 -0.22 10.76
N GLY A 45 -8.07 0.61 11.76
CA GLY A 45 -8.25 2.04 11.60
C GLY A 45 -6.95 2.85 11.57
N GLN A 46 -7.14 4.16 11.69
CA GLN A 46 -6.08 5.15 11.59
C GLN A 46 -6.30 6.26 12.62
N GLU A 47 -5.21 6.76 13.17
CA GLU A 47 -5.23 7.93 14.05
C GLU A 47 -4.29 9.02 13.55
N ARG A 48 -4.69 10.28 13.69
CA ARG A 48 -3.81 11.42 13.44
C ARG A 48 -2.73 11.45 14.51
N LEU A 49 -1.48 11.53 14.09
CA LEU A 49 -0.35 11.62 15.01
C LEU A 49 -0.33 13.02 15.65
N ASN A 50 -0.28 14.07 14.82
CA ASN A 50 -0.36 15.47 15.23
C ASN A 50 -1.79 15.94 15.46
N LEU A 51 -1.95 16.81 16.45
CA LEU A 51 -3.24 17.43 16.77
C LEU A 51 -3.58 18.58 15.80
N SER A 52 -2.58 19.41 15.50
CA SER A 52 -2.70 20.58 14.62
C SER A 52 -2.17 20.26 13.23
N VAL A 53 -2.90 20.65 12.19
CA VAL A 53 -2.52 20.42 10.79
C VAL A 53 -1.28 21.23 10.41
N LEU A 54 -0.34 20.61 9.69
CA LEU A 54 0.78 21.30 9.04
C LEU A 54 0.31 22.06 7.79
N PRO A 55 1.03 23.08 7.33
CA PRO A 55 0.72 23.74 6.07
C PRO A 55 1.00 22.78 4.91
N GLY A 56 -0.05 22.45 4.15
CA GLY A 56 0.05 21.62 2.95
C GLY A 56 0.19 20.11 3.19
N PRO A 57 0.20 19.31 2.13
CA PRO A 57 0.39 17.86 2.21
C PRO A 57 1.79 17.51 2.72
N ILE A 58 1.92 16.31 3.27
CA ILE A 58 3.21 15.76 3.67
C ILE A 58 3.96 15.29 2.42
N ASN A 59 5.18 15.80 2.22
CA ASN A 59 6.00 15.50 1.04
C ASN A 59 7.20 14.60 1.36
N GLY A 60 7.42 14.27 2.63
CA GLY A 60 8.42 13.29 3.07
C GLY A 60 8.42 13.12 4.58
N ALA A 61 8.79 11.94 5.06
CA ALA A 61 8.88 11.65 6.48
C ALA A 61 10.03 10.67 6.74
N HIS A 62 10.75 10.86 7.85
CA HIS A 62 11.92 10.06 8.18
C HIS A 62 12.10 9.88 9.67
N ALA A 63 12.38 8.65 10.07
CA ALA A 63 12.78 8.31 11.42
C ALA A 63 14.30 8.40 11.55
N TYR A 64 14.79 9.47 12.19
CA TYR A 64 16.20 9.67 12.47
C TYR A 64 16.56 9.09 13.85
N TYR A 65 17.46 8.12 13.85
CA TYR A 65 17.97 7.46 15.04
C TYR A 65 19.48 7.67 15.16
N ASN A 66 19.93 8.14 16.32
CA ASN A 66 21.34 8.29 16.63
C ASN A 66 21.59 8.01 18.12
N GLY A 67 22.23 6.88 18.44
CA GLY A 67 22.39 6.42 19.82
C GLY A 67 21.03 6.20 20.49
N THR A 68 20.70 6.99 21.51
CA THR A 68 19.40 6.98 22.20
C THR A 68 18.41 7.99 21.64
N THR A 69 18.84 8.88 20.74
CA THR A 69 18.00 9.88 20.10
C THR A 69 17.06 9.19 19.10
N ARG A 70 15.77 9.50 19.20
CA ARG A 70 14.71 9.03 18.30
C ARG A 70 13.89 10.25 17.87
N ILE A 71 14.06 10.68 16.62
CA ILE A 71 13.40 11.89 16.11
C ILE A 71 12.65 11.54 14.84
N LEU A 72 11.36 11.91 14.79
CA LEU A 72 10.59 11.91 13.56
C LEU A 72 10.70 13.29 12.90
N VAL A 73 11.26 13.32 11.69
CA VAL A 73 11.35 14.51 10.83
C VAL A 73 10.34 14.40 9.70
N VAL A 74 9.65 15.49 9.41
CA VAL A 74 8.60 15.53 8.39
C VAL A 74 8.76 16.80 7.56
N ALA A 75 8.61 16.69 6.24
CA ALA A 75 8.52 17.83 5.33
C ALA A 75 7.08 18.06 4.87
N ALA A 76 6.62 19.30 4.97
CA ALA A 76 5.30 19.72 4.51
C ALA A 76 5.36 21.17 3.99
N ALA A 77 4.73 21.42 2.84
CA ALA A 77 4.88 22.66 2.07
C ALA A 77 6.36 23.08 1.94
N ASP A 78 6.73 24.26 2.45
CA ASP A 78 8.06 24.85 2.33
C ASP A 78 8.95 24.61 3.56
N LYS A 79 8.58 23.69 4.46
CA LYS A 79 9.23 23.52 5.77
C LYS A 79 9.49 22.07 6.15
N ALA A 80 10.54 21.87 6.94
CA ALA A 80 10.77 20.64 7.69
C ALA A 80 10.48 20.87 9.17
N TYR A 81 9.94 19.84 9.82
CA TYR A 81 9.50 19.84 11.20
C TYR A 81 10.07 18.64 11.95
N GLN A 82 10.32 18.83 13.23
CA GLN A 82 10.58 17.76 14.19
C GLN A 82 9.33 17.50 15.03
N TYR A 83 8.98 16.23 15.24
CA TYR A 83 7.86 15.84 16.10
C TYR A 83 8.27 15.78 17.57
N ASN A 84 7.42 16.29 18.46
CA ASN A 84 7.52 16.11 19.90
C ASN A 84 6.45 15.09 20.38
N PRO A 85 6.85 13.88 20.83
CA PRO A 85 5.89 12.87 21.30
C PRO A 85 5.10 13.26 22.55
N VAL A 86 5.63 14.15 23.39
CA VAL A 86 4.99 14.54 24.65
C VAL A 86 3.83 15.50 24.39
N THR A 87 4.04 16.52 23.55
CA THR A 87 3.01 17.52 23.24
C THR A 87 2.16 17.12 22.03
N ARG A 88 2.62 16.16 21.22
CA ARG A 88 2.02 15.76 19.94
C ARG A 88 1.96 16.89 18.92
N GLU A 89 2.99 17.74 18.95
CA GLU A 89 3.14 18.91 18.07
C GLU A 89 4.41 18.81 17.24
N PHE A 90 4.39 19.50 16.11
CA PHE A 90 5.52 19.66 15.22
C PHE A 90 6.13 21.04 15.40
N THR A 91 7.46 21.10 15.45
CA THR A 91 8.24 22.34 15.54
C THR A 91 9.14 22.49 14.33
N ASP A 92 9.08 23.65 13.67
CA ASP A 92 9.88 23.96 12.48
C ASP A 92 11.38 23.85 12.79
N ILE A 93 12.12 23.15 11.93
CA ILE A 93 13.59 23.07 11.98
C ILE A 93 14.25 23.70 10.76
N LYS A 94 13.53 23.82 9.63
CA LYS A 94 14.00 24.47 8.41
C LYS A 94 12.83 25.05 7.61
N SER A 95 13.07 26.16 6.93
CA SER A 95 12.13 26.79 5.98
C SER A 95 12.77 26.96 4.59
N GLY A 96 11.94 27.27 3.60
CA GLY A 96 12.38 27.53 2.23
C GLY A 96 12.65 26.27 1.42
N LEU A 97 12.02 25.14 1.77
CA LEU A 97 12.03 23.93 0.95
C LEU A 97 11.17 24.10 -0.30
N SER A 98 11.45 23.31 -1.33
CA SER A 98 10.58 23.15 -2.49
C SER A 98 9.31 22.36 -2.15
N ASP A 99 8.16 22.83 -2.62
CA ASP A 99 6.88 22.12 -2.59
C ASP A 99 6.63 21.29 -3.86
N ASP A 100 7.41 21.53 -4.92
CA ASP A 100 7.28 20.87 -6.23
C ASP A 100 7.65 19.37 -6.24
N ASN A 101 8.46 18.88 -5.29
CA ASN A 101 8.95 17.50 -5.28
C ASN A 101 8.86 16.86 -3.89
N PRO A 102 8.77 15.51 -3.82
CA PRO A 102 8.97 14.79 -2.56
C PRO A 102 10.36 15.06 -1.98
N VAL A 103 10.44 15.20 -0.66
CA VAL A 103 11.71 15.33 0.05
C VAL A 103 12.23 13.94 0.39
N GLN A 104 13.41 13.60 -0.14
CA GLN A 104 14.08 12.34 0.13
C GLN A 104 15.03 12.50 1.31
N PHE A 105 14.86 11.64 2.31
CA PHE A 105 15.67 11.63 3.51
C PHE A 105 16.52 10.37 3.56
N VAL A 106 17.73 10.48 4.08
CA VAL A 106 18.54 9.31 4.42
C VAL A 106 19.39 9.57 5.65
N THR A 107 19.53 8.55 6.50
CA THR A 107 20.41 8.61 7.65
C THR A 107 21.84 8.29 7.21
N CYS A 108 22.77 9.21 7.51
CA CYS A 108 24.20 8.98 7.51
C CYS A 108 24.68 8.72 8.96
N ALA A 109 25.94 8.34 9.15
CA ALA A 109 26.45 7.85 10.44
C ALA A 109 26.04 8.70 11.67
N ASN A 110 26.15 10.03 11.61
CA ASN A 110 25.89 10.90 12.76
C ASN A 110 24.79 11.95 12.51
N TYR A 111 24.16 11.96 11.34
CA TYR A 111 23.13 12.95 10.97
C TYR A 111 22.26 12.39 9.85
N MET A 112 21.06 12.93 9.66
CA MET A 112 20.28 12.71 8.45
C MET A 112 20.58 13.79 7.42
N VAL A 113 20.41 13.47 6.15
CA VAL A 113 20.43 14.42 5.03
C VAL A 113 19.09 14.43 4.32
N ALA A 114 18.78 15.53 3.63
CA ALA A 114 17.53 15.70 2.92
C ALA A 114 17.74 16.45 1.60
N PHE A 115 17.03 15.98 0.57
CA PHE A 115 17.10 16.42 -0.82
C PHE A 115 15.68 16.75 -1.31
N ASP A 116 15.45 17.97 -1.81
CA ASP A 116 14.12 18.43 -2.28
C ASP A 116 14.09 18.71 -3.81
N GLY A 117 15.22 18.52 -4.49
CA GLY A 117 15.33 18.69 -5.94
C GLY A 117 15.45 20.12 -6.44
N LYS A 118 15.60 21.12 -5.58
CA LYS A 118 15.66 22.54 -6.01
C LYS A 118 16.55 23.40 -5.14
N THR A 119 16.55 23.15 -3.83
CA THR A 119 17.37 23.87 -2.87
C THR A 119 18.56 23.04 -2.45
N PRO A 120 19.68 23.69 -2.08
CA PRO A 120 20.87 22.97 -1.63
C PRO A 120 20.51 21.94 -0.55
N PRO A 121 20.94 20.67 -0.71
CA PRO A 121 20.70 19.63 0.28
C PRO A 121 21.19 20.06 1.66
N TRP A 122 20.52 19.56 2.69
CA TRP A 122 20.79 19.95 4.08
C TRP A 122 20.91 18.73 4.97
N LYS A 123 21.56 18.92 6.12
CA LYS A 123 21.77 17.89 7.13
C LYS A 123 21.25 18.33 8.49
N PHE A 124 20.86 17.35 9.30
CA PHE A 124 20.36 17.54 10.66
C PHE A 124 20.91 16.46 11.59
N ASP A 125 21.57 16.88 12.66
CA ASP A 125 22.24 16.02 13.65
C ASP A 125 21.36 15.73 14.88
N GLY A 126 20.12 16.19 14.88
CA GLY A 126 19.21 16.13 16.04
C GLY A 126 19.17 17.41 16.87
N LEU A 127 20.03 18.39 16.60
CA LEU A 127 20.12 19.66 17.32
C LEU A 127 20.08 20.87 16.38
N GLN A 128 20.80 20.83 15.25
CA GLN A 128 20.97 21.96 14.33
C GLN A 128 20.84 21.51 12.88
N VAL A 129 20.28 22.39 12.06
CA VAL A 129 20.22 22.22 10.60
C VAL A 129 21.33 23.02 9.95
N THR A 130 22.12 22.39 9.09
CA THR A 130 23.16 23.03 8.28
C THR A 130 23.06 22.57 6.83
N ASN A 131 23.75 23.24 5.90
CA ASN A 131 23.84 22.74 4.53
C ASN A 131 24.70 21.46 4.48
N LEU A 132 24.42 20.62 3.49
CA LEU A 132 25.29 19.51 3.10
C LEU A 132 26.23 20.06 2.02
N GLU A 133 27.51 20.18 2.36
CA GLU A 133 28.48 20.84 1.48
C GLU A 133 28.78 20.01 0.23
N ASN A 134 29.04 20.70 -0.89
CA ASN A 134 29.43 20.16 -2.20
C ASN A 134 28.46 19.16 -2.87
N ALA A 135 27.36 18.77 -2.23
CA ALA A 135 26.33 17.97 -2.84
C ALA A 135 25.63 18.75 -3.98
N PRO A 136 25.08 18.06 -5.00
CA PRO A 136 24.38 18.74 -6.09
C PRO A 136 23.21 19.58 -5.58
N ALA A 137 23.21 20.87 -5.91
CA ALA A 137 22.26 21.84 -5.34
C ALA A 137 20.79 21.59 -5.72
N ASP A 138 20.55 20.84 -6.79
CA ASP A 138 19.24 20.45 -7.31
C ASP A 138 19.03 18.92 -7.24
N GLY A 139 19.75 18.23 -6.35
CA GLY A 139 19.60 16.80 -6.14
C GLY A 139 18.21 16.46 -5.59
N TYR A 140 17.49 15.52 -6.22
CA TYR A 140 16.11 15.16 -5.85
C TYR A 140 15.93 13.73 -5.35
N LEU A 141 16.97 12.89 -5.48
CA LEU A 141 17.01 11.55 -4.92
C LEU A 141 18.11 11.47 -3.86
N ALA A 142 17.93 10.62 -2.86
CA ALA A 142 18.93 10.38 -1.84
C ALA A 142 18.94 8.90 -1.44
N CYS A 143 20.11 8.28 -1.46
CA CYS A 143 20.28 6.90 -1.05
C CYS A 143 21.70 6.68 -0.53
N LEU A 144 21.83 6.14 0.68
CA LEU A 144 23.11 5.71 1.22
C LEU A 144 23.31 4.24 0.85
N TYR A 145 24.37 3.96 0.10
CA TYR A 145 24.70 2.60 -0.30
C TYR A 145 26.22 2.42 -0.27
N LYS A 146 26.69 1.37 0.44
CA LYS A 146 28.13 1.07 0.61
C LYS A 146 28.95 2.30 1.01
N GLU A 147 28.44 3.02 2.02
CA GLU A 147 29.08 4.19 2.62
C GLU A 147 29.27 5.37 1.67
N LYS A 148 28.50 5.42 0.58
CA LYS A 148 28.44 6.53 -0.38
C LYS A 148 27.02 7.06 -0.47
N LEU A 149 26.90 8.38 -0.48
CA LEU A 149 25.64 9.04 -0.69
C LEU A 149 25.41 9.22 -2.18
N PHE A 150 24.42 8.53 -2.73
CA PHE A 150 23.99 8.62 -4.11
C PHE A 150 22.87 9.65 -4.27
N SER A 151 22.92 10.39 -5.37
CA SER A 151 21.88 11.34 -5.75
C SER A 151 21.79 11.47 -7.28
N VAL A 152 20.76 12.18 -7.74
CA VAL A 152 20.56 12.55 -9.14
C VAL A 152 20.12 14.01 -9.15
N SER A 153 20.76 14.81 -9.99
CA SER A 153 20.42 16.22 -10.20
C SER A 153 19.23 16.37 -11.13
N LYS A 154 18.37 17.36 -10.88
CA LYS A 154 17.28 17.70 -11.81
C LYS A 154 17.78 18.21 -13.17
N SER A 155 18.92 18.90 -13.18
CA SER A 155 19.53 19.43 -14.40
C SER A 155 20.06 18.33 -15.33
N ASP A 156 20.53 17.23 -14.75
CA ASP A 156 21.08 16.07 -15.46
C ASP A 156 20.43 14.76 -14.97
N PRO A 157 19.14 14.55 -15.27
CA PRO A 157 18.32 13.51 -14.63
C PRO A 157 18.64 12.08 -15.09
N SER A 158 19.61 11.90 -15.98
CA SER A 158 20.09 10.60 -16.46
C SER A 158 21.47 10.22 -15.89
N ILE A 159 22.07 11.09 -15.07
CA ILE A 159 23.39 10.88 -14.48
C ILE A 159 23.23 10.56 -12.99
N LEU A 160 23.73 9.39 -12.60
CA LEU A 160 23.87 9.02 -11.20
C LEU A 160 25.16 9.62 -10.65
N LEU A 161 25.06 10.33 -9.53
CA LEU A 161 26.18 10.97 -8.84
C LEU A 161 26.38 10.33 -7.46
N TRP A 162 27.61 10.32 -6.94
CA TRP A 162 27.86 9.88 -5.57
C TRP A 162 28.99 10.64 -4.86
N SER A 163 28.90 10.66 -3.53
CA SER A 163 29.98 11.14 -2.67
C SER A 163 31.13 10.14 -2.56
N ASP A 164 32.29 10.60 -2.10
CA ASP A 164 33.38 9.73 -1.68
C ASP A 164 32.96 8.85 -0.47
N SER A 165 33.65 7.72 -0.32
CA SER A 165 33.34 6.74 0.72
C SER A 165 33.53 7.33 2.11
N PHE A 166 32.54 7.19 2.99
CA PHE A 166 32.53 7.75 4.34
C PHE A 166 32.59 9.29 4.42
N GLU A 167 32.59 9.97 3.27
CA GLU A 167 32.70 11.43 3.13
C GLU A 167 31.52 11.97 2.31
N PRO A 168 30.30 11.99 2.87
CA PRO A 168 29.07 12.44 2.17
C PRO A 168 29.07 13.92 1.74
N GLU A 169 30.10 14.70 2.09
CA GLU A 169 30.31 16.09 1.70
C GLU A 169 31.44 16.28 0.67
N THR A 170 32.09 15.19 0.25
CA THR A 170 33.12 15.21 -0.78
C THR A 170 32.53 14.61 -2.05
N TRP A 171 32.29 15.44 -3.07
CA TRP A 171 31.72 15.03 -4.36
C TRP A 171 32.72 15.33 -5.46
N THR A 172 33.46 14.31 -5.88
CA THR A 172 34.47 14.45 -6.94
C THR A 172 33.81 14.43 -8.32
N PRO A 173 34.28 15.23 -9.29
CA PRO A 173 33.71 15.25 -10.64
C PRO A 173 33.74 13.89 -11.35
N GLU A 174 34.65 13.01 -10.97
CA GLU A 174 34.80 11.65 -11.52
C GLU A 174 33.71 10.69 -11.01
N ASN A 175 33.06 11.00 -9.88
CA ASN A 175 32.02 10.16 -9.27
C ASN A 175 30.65 10.34 -9.94
N HIS A 176 30.57 9.98 -11.22
CA HIS A 176 29.34 10.00 -11.97
C HIS A 176 29.21 8.80 -12.91
N TRP A 177 27.97 8.43 -13.22
CA TRP A 177 27.67 7.38 -14.18
C TRP A 177 26.46 7.77 -15.03
N ALA A 178 26.65 7.86 -16.35
CA ALA A 178 25.57 8.09 -17.30
C ALA A 178 24.75 6.79 -17.49
N VAL A 179 23.51 6.78 -17.01
CA VAL A 179 22.67 5.57 -17.00
C VAL A 179 21.84 5.52 -18.28
N GLY A 180 22.16 4.57 -19.17
CA GLY A 180 21.43 4.41 -20.43
C GLY A 180 21.60 5.63 -21.36
N ASP A 181 22.85 6.04 -21.60
CA ASP A 181 23.15 7.25 -22.36
C ASP A 181 22.45 7.29 -23.74
N GLY A 182 21.88 8.45 -24.07
CA GLY A 182 21.15 8.70 -25.33
C GLY A 182 19.73 8.11 -25.45
N ASP A 183 19.18 7.49 -24.41
CA ASP A 183 17.83 6.88 -24.46
C ASP A 183 16.66 7.87 -24.27
N GLY A 184 16.94 9.09 -23.83
CA GLY A 184 15.95 10.14 -23.54
C GLY A 184 15.09 9.89 -22.30
N ASP A 185 15.53 9.02 -21.39
CA ASP A 185 14.83 8.63 -20.17
C ASP A 185 15.52 9.20 -18.92
N VAL A 186 14.77 9.33 -17.84
CA VAL A 186 15.19 9.96 -16.57
C VAL A 186 15.16 8.94 -15.44
N ILE A 187 16.08 9.07 -14.50
CA ILE A 187 16.10 8.27 -13.28
C ILE A 187 14.94 8.73 -12.38
N THR A 188 14.06 7.82 -11.98
CA THR A 188 12.88 8.13 -11.15
C THR A 188 13.03 7.68 -9.71
N ALA A 189 13.81 6.64 -9.46
CA ALA A 189 14.10 6.14 -8.12
C ALA A 189 15.46 5.43 -8.06
N ILE A 190 16.07 5.46 -6.89
CA ILE A 190 17.27 4.69 -6.56
C ILE A 190 17.00 3.96 -5.24
N CYS A 191 17.27 2.66 -5.20
CA CYS A 191 16.96 1.85 -4.04
C CYS A 191 18.07 0.80 -3.83
N PRO A 192 18.67 0.71 -2.63
CA PRO A 192 19.56 -0.38 -2.30
C PRO A 192 18.83 -1.71 -2.43
N TYR A 193 19.41 -2.67 -3.13
CA TYR A 193 18.93 -4.05 -3.13
C TYR A 193 19.78 -4.86 -2.18
N GLY A 194 19.46 -4.79 -0.89
CA GLY A 194 20.26 -5.39 0.17
C GLY A 194 20.50 -6.87 -0.05
N LYS A 195 19.47 -7.63 -0.41
CA LYS A 195 19.59 -9.08 -0.64
C LYS A 195 20.42 -9.48 -1.85
N GLN A 196 20.61 -8.57 -2.81
CA GLN A 196 21.29 -8.83 -4.07
C GLN A 196 22.55 -8.01 -4.28
N ASN A 197 22.95 -7.24 -3.27
CA ASN A 197 24.21 -6.51 -3.21
C ASN A 197 24.49 -5.61 -4.43
N HIS A 198 23.45 -4.94 -4.92
CA HIS A 198 23.55 -3.91 -5.96
C HIS A 198 22.62 -2.74 -5.65
N LEU A 199 22.88 -1.59 -6.26
CA LEU A 199 21.96 -0.46 -6.25
C LEU A 199 21.04 -0.58 -7.46
N ALA A 200 19.73 -0.69 -7.22
CA ALA A 200 18.74 -0.68 -8.29
C ALA A 200 18.44 0.78 -8.67
N VAL A 201 18.68 1.11 -9.94
CA VAL A 201 18.48 2.43 -10.53
C VAL A 201 17.31 2.34 -11.50
N PHE A 202 16.18 2.89 -11.11
CA PHE A 202 14.96 2.89 -11.90
C PHE A 202 14.92 4.12 -12.79
N LYS A 203 14.70 3.91 -14.08
CA LYS A 203 14.25 4.95 -15.01
C LYS A 203 12.73 4.83 -15.19
N GLN A 204 12.11 5.59 -16.10
CA GLN A 204 10.69 5.42 -16.39
C GLN A 204 10.41 4.10 -17.13
N ARG A 205 11.32 3.67 -18.03
CA ARG A 205 11.12 2.52 -18.92
C ARG A 205 12.12 1.39 -18.73
N ALA A 206 13.00 1.48 -17.74
CA ALA A 206 14.03 0.47 -17.51
C ALA A 206 14.46 0.42 -16.05
N VAL A 207 15.07 -0.70 -15.66
CA VAL A 207 15.71 -0.88 -14.36
C VAL A 207 17.15 -1.33 -14.60
N TYR A 208 18.10 -0.56 -14.09
CA TYR A 208 19.51 -0.85 -14.14
C TYR A 208 20.00 -1.31 -12.77
N ALA A 209 21.01 -2.18 -12.77
CA ALA A 209 21.67 -2.64 -11.55
C ALA A 209 23.12 -2.15 -11.57
N LEU A 210 23.48 -1.33 -10.57
CA LEU A 210 24.87 -0.93 -10.34
C LEU A 210 25.51 -1.90 -9.34
N TYR A 211 26.40 -2.74 -9.86
CA TYR A 211 27.24 -3.63 -9.06
C TYR A 211 28.56 -2.95 -8.70
N GLY A 212 29.30 -3.55 -7.76
CA GLY A 212 30.59 -3.03 -7.29
C GLY A 212 30.48 -2.21 -6.00
N THR A 213 31.61 -1.66 -5.57
CA THR A 213 31.79 -0.97 -4.28
C THR A 213 32.48 0.40 -4.42
N SER A 214 33.12 0.66 -5.55
CA SER A 214 34.03 1.76 -5.84
C SER A 214 34.05 2.04 -7.35
N LEU A 215 34.65 3.16 -7.76
CA LEU A 215 34.75 3.53 -9.17
C LEU A 215 35.48 2.45 -10.01
N ASP A 216 36.49 1.79 -9.44
CA ASP A 216 37.31 0.80 -10.14
C ASP A 216 36.58 -0.52 -10.43
N ASP A 217 35.53 -0.84 -9.67
CA ASP A 217 34.76 -2.10 -9.78
C ASP A 217 33.27 -1.87 -10.07
N PHE A 218 32.86 -0.63 -10.32
CA PHE A 218 31.48 -0.33 -10.70
C PHE A 218 31.17 -0.85 -12.09
N GLU A 219 30.14 -1.69 -12.15
CA GLU A 219 29.66 -2.29 -13.38
C GLU A 219 28.14 -2.13 -13.47
N MET A 220 27.68 -1.66 -14.62
CA MET A 220 26.26 -1.54 -14.93
C MET A 220 25.96 -2.27 -16.24
N PRO A 221 25.53 -3.54 -16.18
CA PRO A 221 25.08 -4.27 -17.35
C PRO A 221 23.88 -3.58 -18.03
N PRO A 222 23.65 -3.81 -19.33
CA PRO A 222 22.49 -3.27 -20.01
C PRO A 222 21.20 -3.77 -19.36
N SER A 223 20.23 -2.87 -19.17
CA SER A 223 18.90 -3.23 -18.66
C SER A 223 18.27 -4.32 -19.54
N ARG A 224 17.72 -5.33 -18.88
CA ARG A 224 16.87 -6.36 -19.50
C ARG A 224 15.38 -6.16 -19.18
N SER A 225 15.06 -5.18 -18.34
CA SER A 225 13.69 -4.80 -18.02
C SER A 225 13.23 -3.64 -18.91
N GLY A 226 12.08 -3.81 -19.56
CA GLY A 226 11.42 -2.77 -20.35
C GLY A 226 10.39 -1.95 -19.57
N HIS A 227 10.37 -2.05 -18.24
CA HIS A 227 9.43 -1.34 -17.37
C HIS A 227 10.16 -0.78 -16.16
N GLY A 228 10.08 0.53 -15.95
CA GLY A 228 10.71 1.23 -14.84
C GLY A 228 9.71 1.72 -13.79
N ALA A 229 10.16 2.54 -12.86
CA ALA A 229 9.31 3.07 -11.78
C ALA A 229 8.79 4.47 -12.11
N VAL A 230 7.60 4.80 -11.58
CA VAL A 230 6.93 6.10 -11.82
C VAL A 230 7.45 7.24 -10.94
N GLY A 231 8.09 6.94 -9.81
CA GLY A 231 8.56 7.96 -8.86
C GLY A 231 9.39 7.38 -7.71
N ALA A 232 10.02 8.29 -6.95
CA ALA A 232 10.99 7.97 -5.90
C ALA A 232 10.42 7.08 -4.79
N ASN A 233 9.19 7.39 -4.35
CA ASN A 233 8.52 6.64 -3.28
C ASN A 233 7.78 5.40 -3.79
N ALA A 234 7.81 5.12 -5.09
CA ALA A 234 7.01 4.08 -5.73
C ALA A 234 7.72 2.71 -5.80
N VAL A 235 8.80 2.53 -5.02
CA VAL A 235 9.65 1.33 -4.99
C VAL A 235 9.83 0.89 -3.53
N VAL A 236 9.79 -0.42 -3.29
CA VAL A 236 10.05 -1.01 -1.97
C VAL A 236 10.80 -2.34 -2.11
N GLU A 237 11.84 -2.56 -1.30
CA GLU A 237 12.42 -3.89 -1.10
C GLU A 237 11.60 -4.64 -0.06
N SER A 238 11.08 -5.81 -0.42
CA SER A 238 10.36 -6.67 0.52
C SER A 238 11.32 -7.56 1.30
N THR A 239 10.93 -7.90 2.52
CA THR A 239 11.56 -8.91 3.36
C THR A 239 11.62 -10.29 2.68
N SER A 240 10.79 -10.56 1.67
CA SER A 240 10.91 -11.75 0.81
C SER A 240 12.22 -11.80 0.02
N GLY A 241 12.82 -10.65 -0.27
CA GLY A 241 14.01 -10.52 -1.11
C GLY A 241 13.73 -10.19 -2.57
N LEU A 242 12.49 -9.81 -2.88
CA LEU A 242 12.10 -9.19 -4.15
C LEU A 242 11.91 -7.69 -3.94
N MET A 243 12.18 -6.91 -4.99
CA MET A 243 11.74 -5.51 -5.05
C MET A 243 10.38 -5.42 -5.72
N TYR A 244 9.54 -4.53 -5.24
CA TYR A 244 8.26 -4.23 -5.85
C TYR A 244 8.17 -2.76 -6.21
N TYR A 245 7.62 -2.47 -7.39
CA TYR A 245 7.55 -1.10 -7.86
C TYR A 245 6.33 -0.87 -8.74
N VAL A 246 5.88 0.39 -8.74
CA VAL A 246 4.79 0.88 -9.59
C VAL A 246 5.38 1.37 -10.91
N SER A 247 5.00 0.74 -12.02
CA SER A 247 5.25 1.16 -13.40
C SER A 247 4.01 1.88 -13.96
N SER A 248 4.14 2.54 -15.11
CA SER A 248 3.01 3.20 -15.80
C SER A 248 1.88 2.24 -16.16
N ASP A 249 2.19 0.96 -16.38
CA ASP A 249 1.22 -0.02 -16.85
C ASP A 249 0.84 -1.09 -15.82
N GLY A 250 1.50 -1.14 -14.66
CA GLY A 250 1.17 -2.08 -13.59
C GLY A 250 2.12 -2.03 -12.41
N ILE A 251 1.90 -2.91 -11.43
CA ILE A 251 2.87 -3.17 -10.36
C ILE A 251 3.68 -4.40 -10.78
N TYR A 252 4.99 -4.32 -10.55
CA TYR A 252 5.96 -5.33 -10.94
C TYR A 252 6.74 -5.83 -9.72
N ALA A 253 7.09 -7.11 -9.75
CA ALA A 253 8.07 -7.72 -8.87
C ALA A 253 9.39 -7.88 -9.65
N TYR A 254 10.50 -7.42 -9.07
CA TYR A 254 11.84 -7.44 -9.62
C TYR A 254 12.75 -8.35 -8.81
N ASP A 255 13.30 -9.36 -9.49
CA ASP A 255 14.22 -10.35 -8.91
C ASP A 255 15.69 -9.95 -9.10
N GLY A 256 15.99 -8.69 -9.42
CA GLY A 256 17.35 -8.20 -9.72
C GLY A 256 17.82 -8.47 -11.15
N TYR A 257 17.04 -9.18 -11.95
CA TYR A 257 17.37 -9.48 -13.33
C TYR A 257 16.21 -9.24 -14.29
N SER A 258 15.00 -9.66 -13.91
CA SER A 258 13.77 -9.57 -14.68
C SER A 258 12.62 -9.02 -13.85
N SER A 259 11.67 -8.40 -14.52
CA SER A 259 10.49 -7.80 -13.89
C SER A 259 9.23 -8.52 -14.33
N THR A 260 8.43 -8.98 -13.36
CA THR A 260 7.18 -9.70 -13.60
C THR A 260 6.00 -8.86 -13.14
N LYS A 261 5.07 -8.55 -14.06
CA LYS A 261 3.83 -7.84 -13.75
C LYS A 261 2.90 -8.67 -12.87
N ILE A 262 2.52 -8.14 -11.71
CA ILE A 262 1.68 -8.82 -10.71
C ILE A 262 0.21 -8.34 -10.70
N THR A 263 -0.11 -7.21 -11.34
CA THR A 263 -1.49 -6.68 -11.44
C THR A 263 -2.35 -7.35 -12.52
N LYS A 264 -1.88 -8.45 -13.14
CA LYS A 264 -2.62 -9.14 -14.21
C LYS A 264 -4.01 -9.64 -13.78
N VAL A 265 -4.20 -9.87 -12.48
CA VAL A 265 -5.46 -10.35 -11.90
C VAL A 265 -6.48 -9.24 -11.61
N ILE A 266 -6.04 -7.97 -11.60
CA ILE A 266 -6.86 -6.79 -11.28
C ILE A 266 -6.80 -5.69 -12.37
N PRO A 267 -7.08 -6.02 -13.66
CA PRO A 267 -6.97 -5.07 -14.77
C PRO A 267 -7.98 -3.91 -14.73
N LEU A 268 -9.17 -4.08 -14.17
CA LEU A 268 -10.19 -3.01 -14.08
C LEU A 268 -9.81 -2.01 -12.99
N THR A 269 -9.39 -2.50 -11.83
CA THR A 269 -8.86 -1.64 -10.75
C THR A 269 -7.65 -0.86 -11.26
N TRP A 270 -6.69 -1.51 -11.93
CA TRP A 270 -5.57 -0.81 -12.54
C TRP A 270 -6.01 0.19 -13.62
N GLY A 271 -7.00 -0.16 -14.45
CA GLY A 271 -7.55 0.73 -15.48
C GLY A 271 -8.20 2.01 -14.94
N SER A 272 -8.52 2.07 -13.63
CA SER A 272 -9.09 3.24 -12.98
C SER A 272 -8.05 4.23 -12.42
N ILE A 273 -6.77 3.89 -12.49
CA ILE A 273 -5.67 4.68 -11.92
C ILE A 273 -5.44 5.96 -12.74
N ASN A 274 -5.31 7.09 -12.05
CA ASN A 274 -4.98 8.37 -12.68
C ASN A 274 -3.51 8.40 -13.09
N GLN A 275 -3.24 8.12 -14.36
CA GLN A 275 -1.89 8.09 -14.91
C GLN A 275 -1.16 9.44 -14.83
N ALA A 276 -1.89 10.56 -14.84
CA ALA A 276 -1.29 11.89 -14.78
C ALA A 276 -0.72 12.24 -13.39
N ALA A 277 -1.25 11.64 -12.32
CA ALA A 277 -0.81 11.85 -10.94
C ALA A 277 0.04 10.67 -10.41
N LEU A 278 0.31 9.67 -11.23
CA LEU A 278 0.91 8.40 -10.81
C LEU A 278 2.36 8.54 -10.30
N SER A 279 3.07 9.60 -10.69
CA SER A 279 4.41 9.90 -10.16
C SER A 279 4.43 10.15 -8.64
N GLY A 280 3.29 10.50 -8.05
CA GLY A 280 3.10 10.64 -6.60
C GLY A 280 2.78 9.34 -5.87
N ALA A 281 2.83 8.18 -6.54
CA ALA A 281 2.59 6.89 -5.90
C ALA A 281 3.60 6.59 -4.78
N CYS A 282 3.15 5.86 -3.76
CA CYS A 282 3.97 5.47 -2.63
C CYS A 282 3.83 3.97 -2.35
N ALA A 283 4.95 3.29 -2.12
CA ALA A 283 5.02 1.88 -1.79
C ALA A 283 5.73 1.66 -0.45
N TRP A 284 5.23 0.72 0.36
CA TRP A 284 5.91 0.30 1.60
C TRP A 284 5.55 -1.14 1.97
N GLU A 285 6.36 -1.74 2.84
CA GLU A 285 6.10 -3.05 3.44
C GLU A 285 5.76 -2.88 4.91
N TRP A 286 4.74 -3.62 5.38
CA TRP A 286 4.40 -3.70 6.79
C TRP A 286 3.79 -5.07 7.11
N ASP A 287 4.32 -5.75 8.12
CA ASP A 287 3.82 -7.04 8.60
C ASP A 287 3.69 -8.09 7.47
N GLY A 288 4.70 -8.14 6.59
CA GLY A 288 4.76 -9.06 5.44
C GLY A 288 3.82 -8.71 4.29
N LEU A 289 3.08 -7.61 4.37
CA LEU A 289 2.20 -7.12 3.32
C LEU A 289 2.81 -5.91 2.62
N LEU A 290 2.56 -5.81 1.32
CA LEU A 290 3.04 -4.71 0.47
C LEU A 290 1.87 -3.77 0.17
N TYR A 291 2.06 -2.49 0.39
CA TYR A 291 1.03 -1.48 0.22
C TYR A 291 1.45 -0.53 -0.90
N PHE A 292 0.55 -0.29 -1.84
CA PHE A 292 0.77 0.65 -2.94
C PHE A 292 -0.34 1.72 -2.91
N ALA A 293 0.00 2.92 -2.42
CA ALA A 293 -0.86 4.09 -2.47
C ALA A 293 -0.84 4.70 -3.87
N LEU A 294 -2.03 4.85 -4.45
CA LEU A 294 -2.23 5.22 -5.84
C LEU A 294 -3.40 6.22 -5.96
N PRO A 295 -3.36 7.11 -6.96
CA PRO A 295 -4.48 7.98 -7.28
C PRO A 295 -5.45 7.26 -8.24
N VAL A 296 -6.75 7.25 -7.92
CA VAL A 296 -7.80 6.72 -8.81
C VAL A 296 -8.77 7.81 -9.27
N GLY A 297 -9.35 7.58 -10.46
CA GLY A 297 -10.31 8.47 -11.09
C GLY A 297 -9.66 9.79 -11.51
N GLU A 298 -10.24 10.91 -11.09
CA GLU A 298 -9.69 12.26 -11.37
C GLU A 298 -8.86 12.82 -10.20
N SER A 299 -8.62 12.03 -9.15
CA SER A 299 -7.86 12.48 -7.99
C SER A 299 -6.41 12.78 -8.36
N THR A 300 -5.90 13.93 -7.93
CA THR A 300 -4.49 14.31 -8.02
C THR A 300 -3.66 13.83 -6.83
N HIS A 301 -4.31 13.25 -5.82
CA HIS A 301 -3.70 12.70 -4.62
C HIS A 301 -4.03 11.21 -4.49
N ASN A 302 -3.20 10.48 -3.76
CA ASN A 302 -3.45 9.07 -3.51
C ASN A 302 -4.72 8.92 -2.66
N ASN A 303 -5.62 8.03 -3.09
CA ASN A 303 -6.91 7.76 -2.43
C ASN A 303 -7.30 6.28 -2.43
N LEU A 304 -6.45 5.43 -3.01
CA LEU A 304 -6.54 3.99 -3.01
C LEU A 304 -5.21 3.41 -2.51
N VAL A 305 -5.27 2.44 -1.60
CA VAL A 305 -4.12 1.58 -1.30
C VAL A 305 -4.43 0.17 -1.77
N LEU A 306 -3.59 -0.39 -2.64
CA LEU A 306 -3.62 -1.80 -2.98
C LEU A 306 -2.69 -2.55 -2.02
N CYS A 307 -3.27 -3.33 -1.11
CA CYS A 307 -2.51 -4.21 -0.24
C CYS A 307 -2.33 -5.58 -0.93
N PHE A 308 -1.09 -6.00 -1.08
CA PHE A 308 -0.69 -7.26 -1.71
C PHE A 308 -0.05 -8.18 -0.69
N ASP A 309 -0.53 -9.42 -0.64
CA ASP A 309 0.08 -10.49 0.13
C ASP A 309 0.99 -11.32 -0.79
N PRO A 310 2.32 -11.22 -0.65
CA PRO A 310 3.26 -11.95 -1.51
C PRO A 310 3.20 -13.47 -1.31
N ASP A 311 2.74 -13.98 -0.17
CA ASP A 311 2.66 -15.41 0.10
C ASP A 311 1.48 -16.06 -0.63
N THR A 312 0.35 -15.35 -0.73
CA THR A 312 -0.86 -15.86 -1.39
C THR A 312 -1.07 -15.31 -2.81
N GLY A 313 -0.40 -14.21 -3.16
CA GLY A 313 -0.67 -13.45 -4.38
C GLY A 313 -2.00 -12.68 -4.35
N ALA A 314 -2.61 -12.54 -3.18
CA ALA A 314 -3.93 -11.92 -3.02
C ALA A 314 -3.85 -10.39 -2.96
N TRP A 315 -4.84 -9.73 -3.56
CA TRP A 315 -4.99 -8.28 -3.54
C TRP A 315 -6.17 -7.84 -2.67
N TRP A 316 -5.95 -6.80 -1.87
CA TRP A 316 -6.90 -6.25 -0.91
C TRP A 316 -6.95 -4.72 -1.05
N PRO A 317 -7.95 -4.17 -1.75
CA PRO A 317 -8.07 -2.73 -1.93
C PRO A 317 -8.56 -2.04 -0.66
N TYR A 318 -7.86 -1.00 -0.21
CA TYR A 318 -8.23 -0.15 0.92
C TYR A 318 -8.53 1.27 0.43
N SER A 319 -9.62 1.85 0.89
CA SER A 319 -9.96 3.27 0.69
C SER A 319 -9.74 4.05 1.98
N GLY A 320 -9.64 5.37 1.87
CA GLY A 320 -9.47 6.26 3.03
C GLY A 320 -8.01 6.41 3.50
N ILE A 321 -7.07 5.73 2.84
CA ILE A 321 -5.63 5.86 3.11
C ILE A 321 -5.01 6.69 1.99
N ASN A 322 -4.64 7.93 2.29
CA ASN A 322 -4.12 8.88 1.31
C ASN A 322 -2.60 9.06 1.44
N ALA A 323 -1.80 8.00 1.46
CA ALA A 323 -0.37 8.10 1.80
C ALA A 323 0.51 8.65 0.64
N SER A 324 1.39 9.62 0.90
CA SER A 324 2.44 10.12 -0.01
C SER A 324 3.84 9.57 0.31
N CYS A 325 4.09 9.25 1.58
CA CYS A 325 5.31 8.64 2.09
C CYS A 325 4.97 7.75 3.28
N ALA A 326 5.84 6.80 3.60
CA ALA A 326 5.71 5.94 4.75
C ALA A 326 7.05 5.82 5.49
N THR A 327 7.00 5.72 6.82
CA THR A 327 8.18 5.50 7.65
C THR A 327 7.81 4.67 8.88
N LEU A 328 8.77 3.91 9.39
CA LEU A 328 8.62 3.13 10.62
C LEU A 328 9.29 3.89 11.75
N TRP A 329 8.52 4.25 12.78
CA TRP A 329 9.02 5.06 13.87
C TRP A 329 8.85 4.40 15.23
N GLU A 330 9.96 4.30 15.97
CA GLU A 330 10.02 3.91 17.37
C GLU A 330 10.12 5.17 18.22
N GLU A 331 9.07 5.45 18.99
CA GLU A 331 9.05 6.59 19.90
C GLU A 331 10.12 6.44 20.99
N LYS A 332 10.30 5.21 21.49
CA LYS A 332 11.28 4.87 22.52
C LYS A 332 12.00 3.59 22.14
N GLU A 333 13.22 3.44 22.64
CA GLU A 333 13.98 2.21 22.44
C GLU A 333 13.18 0.99 22.93
N ASN A 334 13.04 -0.02 22.07
CA ASN A 334 12.28 -1.24 22.33
C ASN A 334 10.77 -1.05 22.57
N SER A 335 10.15 0.06 22.14
CA SER A 335 8.68 0.23 22.20
C SER A 335 7.93 -0.52 21.10
N GLY A 336 8.65 -1.05 20.12
CA GLY A 336 8.09 -1.49 18.84
C GLY A 336 7.86 -0.30 17.91
N ALA A 337 8.09 -0.53 16.62
CA ALA A 337 7.88 0.49 15.59
C ALA A 337 6.39 0.64 15.27
N ALA A 338 5.94 1.88 15.09
CA ALA A 338 4.65 2.21 14.52
C ALA A 338 4.80 2.53 13.04
N LEU A 339 3.89 2.02 12.21
CA LEU A 339 3.76 2.45 10.81
C LEU A 339 3.13 3.84 10.76
N LEU A 340 3.90 4.80 10.24
CA LEU A 340 3.44 6.16 10.00
C LEU A 340 3.41 6.45 8.50
N THR A 341 2.37 7.14 8.06
CA THR A 341 2.24 7.63 6.68
C THR A 341 2.02 9.13 6.66
N GLY A 342 2.64 9.82 5.73
CA GLY A 342 2.32 11.21 5.43
C GLY A 342 1.09 11.28 4.54
N SER A 343 0.15 12.17 4.86
CA SER A 343 -1.02 12.40 4.00
C SER A 343 -0.62 13.19 2.76
N SER A 344 -1.05 12.68 1.60
CA SER A 344 -0.88 13.29 0.29
C SER A 344 -1.85 14.43 0.04
N ALA A 345 -2.90 14.58 0.87
CA ALA A 345 -3.96 15.57 0.68
C ALA A 345 -3.94 16.69 1.74
N ASP A 346 -3.40 16.43 2.93
CA ASP A 346 -3.38 17.38 4.05
C ASP A 346 -2.13 17.22 4.93
N GLY A 347 -1.94 18.15 5.88
CA GLY A 347 -0.75 18.23 6.73
C GLY A 347 -0.77 17.33 7.95
N TYR A 348 -1.29 16.11 7.83
CA TYR A 348 -1.31 15.13 8.90
C TYR A 348 -0.31 14.00 8.65
N MET A 349 0.49 13.71 9.68
CA MET A 349 1.06 12.39 9.84
C MET A 349 0.01 11.48 10.44
N VAL A 350 -0.13 10.29 9.88
CA VAL A 350 -1.16 9.33 10.25
C VAL A 350 -0.48 8.06 10.74
N ARG A 351 -0.85 7.62 11.94
CA ARG A 351 -0.49 6.30 12.42
C ARG A 351 -1.49 5.29 11.87
N GLN A 352 -0.96 4.30 11.17
CA GLN A 352 -1.72 3.20 10.58
C GLN A 352 -1.93 2.09 11.61
N GLU A 353 -2.86 1.18 11.32
CA GLU A 353 -3.15 0.01 12.15
C GLU A 353 -3.61 0.36 13.58
N ALA A 354 -4.27 1.50 13.77
CA ALA A 354 -4.70 2.04 15.06
C ALA A 354 -6.23 1.99 15.22
N GLY A 355 -6.72 1.24 16.21
CA GLY A 355 -8.14 1.16 16.51
C GLY A 355 -9.00 0.55 15.37
N THR A 356 -10.29 0.87 15.37
CA THR A 356 -11.33 0.28 14.50
C THR A 356 -11.99 1.28 13.53
N THR A 357 -11.52 2.54 13.56
CA THR A 357 -12.10 3.72 12.89
C THR A 357 -11.02 4.49 12.13
N ASP A 358 -11.39 5.18 11.06
CA ASP A 358 -10.54 6.19 10.44
C ASP A 358 -10.85 7.55 11.07
N PHE A 359 -9.94 8.07 11.90
CA PHE A 359 -10.10 9.38 12.52
C PHE A 359 -11.40 9.54 13.33
N GLY A 360 -11.87 8.46 13.96
CA GLY A 360 -13.14 8.41 14.70
C GLY A 360 -14.37 8.13 13.85
N HIS A 361 -14.23 8.01 12.52
CA HIS A 361 -15.32 7.64 11.62
C HIS A 361 -15.32 6.12 11.32
N PRO A 362 -16.51 5.51 11.13
CA PRO A 362 -16.58 4.12 10.73
C PRO A 362 -15.90 3.85 9.39
N ILE A 363 -15.31 2.65 9.28
CA ILE A 363 -14.70 2.16 8.04
C ILE A 363 -15.73 1.31 7.31
N GLU A 364 -16.16 1.76 6.14
CA GLU A 364 -17.03 0.98 5.26
C GLU A 364 -16.25 -0.16 4.62
N ALA A 365 -16.59 -1.39 5.01
CA ALA A 365 -15.95 -2.60 4.54
C ALA A 365 -16.96 -3.52 3.87
N TYR A 366 -16.55 -4.17 2.79
CA TYR A 366 -17.40 -5.16 2.13
C TYR A 366 -16.62 -6.22 1.36
N TRP A 367 -17.27 -7.35 1.15
CA TRP A 367 -16.76 -8.47 0.35
C TRP A 367 -17.89 -9.15 -0.42
N TRP A 368 -17.66 -9.45 -1.69
CA TRP A 368 -18.60 -10.18 -2.53
C TRP A 368 -18.23 -11.65 -2.67
N THR A 369 -19.22 -12.53 -2.61
CA THR A 369 -19.01 -13.92 -3.02
C THR A 369 -18.73 -14.01 -4.52
N PRO A 370 -17.91 -14.98 -4.98
CA PRO A 370 -17.89 -15.36 -6.39
C PRO A 370 -19.30 -15.77 -6.85
N PRO A 371 -19.63 -15.74 -8.16
CA PRO A 371 -20.91 -16.23 -8.65
C PRO A 371 -21.16 -17.70 -8.27
N ILE A 372 -22.13 -17.94 -7.39
CA ILE A 372 -22.42 -19.27 -6.84
C ILE A 372 -23.38 -20.01 -7.77
N GLY A 373 -22.87 -21.07 -8.40
CA GLY A 373 -23.68 -22.04 -9.16
C GLY A 373 -24.02 -23.32 -8.41
N ALA A 374 -23.46 -23.52 -7.21
CA ALA A 374 -23.60 -24.72 -6.35
C ALA A 374 -23.57 -26.05 -7.14
N HIS A 375 -22.48 -26.27 -7.88
CA HIS A 375 -22.20 -27.45 -8.71
C HIS A 375 -23.15 -27.71 -9.90
N GLU A 376 -24.31 -27.04 -9.95
CA GLU A 376 -25.31 -27.19 -11.04
C GLU A 376 -25.69 -25.82 -11.62
N PRO A 377 -24.79 -25.09 -12.30
CA PRO A 377 -24.99 -23.68 -12.67
C PRO A 377 -26.19 -23.45 -13.61
N LEU A 378 -26.60 -24.45 -14.38
CA LEU A 378 -27.75 -24.37 -15.29
C LEU A 378 -29.08 -24.67 -14.60
N ARG A 379 -29.06 -25.26 -13.41
CA ARG A 379 -30.29 -25.64 -12.70
C ARG A 379 -30.75 -24.52 -11.79
N ARG A 380 -32.06 -24.26 -11.81
CA ARG A 380 -32.72 -23.31 -10.91
C ARG A 380 -32.78 -23.88 -9.49
N LYS A 381 -32.48 -23.04 -8.51
CA LYS A 381 -32.37 -23.42 -7.09
C LYS A 381 -33.20 -22.47 -6.25
N LYS A 382 -34.00 -23.00 -5.32
CA LYS A 382 -34.66 -22.22 -4.27
C LYS A 382 -33.62 -21.87 -3.20
N LEU A 383 -33.53 -20.59 -2.86
CA LEU A 383 -32.69 -20.10 -1.77
C LEU A 383 -33.54 -20.01 -0.50
N HIS A 384 -33.06 -20.56 0.61
CA HIS A 384 -33.83 -20.61 1.87
C HIS A 384 -33.24 -19.71 2.95
N SER A 385 -31.98 -19.95 3.32
CA SER A 385 -31.27 -19.14 4.32
C SER A 385 -29.78 -19.06 4.04
N LEU A 386 -29.16 -17.97 4.47
CA LEU A 386 -27.71 -17.81 4.62
C LEU A 386 -27.38 -17.79 6.11
N TYR A 387 -26.34 -18.52 6.50
CA TYR A 387 -25.77 -18.45 7.83
C TYR A 387 -24.38 -17.84 7.74
N ILE A 388 -24.10 -16.85 8.58
CA ILE A 388 -22.77 -16.28 8.75
C ILE A 388 -22.31 -16.64 10.17
N ALA A 389 -21.14 -17.28 10.26
CA ALA A 389 -20.49 -17.54 11.54
C ALA A 389 -19.41 -16.48 11.78
N ASN A 390 -19.51 -15.78 12.90
CA ASN A 390 -18.56 -14.75 13.33
C ASN A 390 -17.59 -15.31 14.37
N GLU A 391 -16.54 -14.56 14.69
CA GLU A 391 -15.62 -14.90 15.78
C GLU A 391 -16.33 -14.82 17.15
N PRO A 392 -16.06 -15.74 18.10
CA PRO A 392 -16.69 -15.74 19.42
C PRO A 392 -16.50 -14.45 20.24
N ASP A 393 -15.43 -13.70 19.98
CA ASP A 393 -15.11 -12.47 20.71
C ASP A 393 -15.58 -11.20 20.00
N ALA A 394 -16.09 -11.30 18.75
CA ALA A 394 -16.49 -10.14 17.97
C ALA A 394 -17.82 -9.52 18.46
N GLY A 395 -18.60 -10.28 19.24
CA GLY A 395 -19.95 -9.89 19.66
C GLY A 395 -20.96 -10.12 18.53
N ALA A 396 -22.26 -9.96 18.82
CA ALA A 396 -23.29 -10.03 17.79
C ALA A 396 -23.15 -8.81 16.85
N ASP A 397 -22.30 -8.94 15.83
CA ASP A 397 -21.95 -7.87 14.90
C ASP A 397 -22.92 -7.79 13.75
N GLU A 398 -23.53 -6.64 13.53
CA GLU A 398 -24.50 -6.44 12.46
C GLU A 398 -23.78 -6.38 11.10
N VAL A 399 -23.45 -7.56 10.54
CA VAL A 399 -23.00 -7.70 9.16
C VAL A 399 -24.22 -7.50 8.26
N SER A 400 -24.27 -6.41 7.52
CA SER A 400 -25.32 -6.20 6.54
C SER A 400 -25.09 -7.09 5.33
N VAL A 401 -26.08 -7.93 4.99
CA VAL A 401 -26.04 -8.78 3.81
C VAL A 401 -26.91 -8.18 2.71
N SER A 402 -26.32 -7.96 1.53
CA SER A 402 -27.10 -7.69 0.32
C SER A 402 -26.90 -8.79 -0.71
N PHE A 403 -27.89 -9.00 -1.57
CA PHE A 403 -27.95 -10.17 -2.43
C PHE A 403 -28.32 -9.80 -3.87
N VAL A 404 -27.66 -10.43 -4.84
CA VAL A 404 -27.95 -10.29 -6.28
C VAL A 404 -28.19 -11.66 -6.90
N SER A 405 -29.29 -11.81 -7.66
CA SER A 405 -29.59 -13.01 -8.43
C SER A 405 -29.92 -12.72 -9.88
N SER A 406 -29.58 -13.66 -10.77
CA SER A 406 -30.00 -13.65 -12.16
C SER A 406 -31.41 -14.27 -12.29
N GLN A 407 -32.46 -13.62 -11.77
CA GLN A 407 -33.82 -14.16 -11.91
C GLN A 407 -34.48 -13.80 -13.24
N LYS A 408 -34.27 -12.60 -13.76
CA LYS A 408 -34.86 -12.09 -15.02
C LYS A 408 -34.11 -10.83 -15.43
N GLU A 409 -33.03 -10.94 -16.21
CA GLU A 409 -32.28 -9.84 -16.89
C GLU A 409 -31.85 -8.61 -16.05
N ARG A 410 -32.17 -8.53 -14.75
CA ARG A 410 -31.90 -7.41 -13.85
C ARG A 410 -31.49 -7.94 -12.47
N ALA A 411 -30.29 -7.54 -12.05
CA ALA A 411 -29.82 -7.70 -10.68
C ALA A 411 -30.63 -6.78 -9.76
N ILE A 412 -31.43 -7.34 -8.85
CA ILE A 412 -32.12 -6.56 -7.81
C ILE A 412 -31.38 -6.81 -6.49
N PRO A 413 -30.72 -5.79 -5.91
CA PRO A 413 -30.14 -5.91 -4.58
C PRO A 413 -31.26 -6.05 -3.54
N VAL A 414 -31.21 -7.10 -2.73
CA VAL A 414 -32.09 -7.28 -1.57
C VAL A 414 -31.23 -7.24 -0.31
N SER A 415 -31.53 -6.33 0.61
CA SER A 415 -30.92 -6.31 1.94
C SER A 415 -31.65 -7.30 2.85
N LEU A 416 -30.89 -8.17 3.52
CA LEU A 416 -31.43 -9.15 4.47
C LEU A 416 -31.18 -8.68 5.89
N THR A 417 -32.20 -8.77 6.74
CA THR A 417 -32.08 -8.51 8.19
C THR A 417 -31.69 -9.81 8.90
N PRO A 418 -30.78 -9.76 9.89
CA PRO A 418 -30.44 -10.92 10.68
C PRO A 418 -31.65 -11.38 11.51
N VAL A 419 -31.88 -12.68 11.52
CA VAL A 419 -32.78 -13.36 12.45
C VAL A 419 -31.94 -13.79 13.64
N TYR A 420 -32.19 -13.16 14.79
CA TYR A 420 -31.44 -13.44 16.02
C TYR A 420 -31.84 -14.80 16.58
N ASP A 421 -30.84 -15.62 16.90
CA ASP A 421 -31.00 -16.90 17.59
C ASP A 421 -30.31 -16.80 18.95
N GLU A 422 -31.10 -16.76 20.02
CA GLU A 422 -30.58 -16.68 21.39
C GLU A 422 -29.72 -17.90 21.79
N SER A 423 -29.82 -19.02 21.05
CA SER A 423 -29.09 -20.25 21.35
C SER A 423 -27.68 -20.31 20.74
N ASP A 424 -27.38 -19.50 19.73
CA ASP A 424 -26.07 -19.41 19.08
C ASP A 424 -25.78 -17.95 18.65
N PRO A 425 -25.30 -17.09 19.58
CA PRO A 425 -25.11 -15.67 19.31
C PRO A 425 -24.02 -15.38 18.27
N TYR A 426 -23.20 -16.39 17.91
CA TYR A 426 -22.10 -16.27 16.96
C TYR A 426 -22.50 -16.63 15.54
N ARG A 427 -23.75 -17.07 15.35
CA ARG A 427 -24.26 -17.47 14.05
C ARG A 427 -25.49 -16.66 13.68
N GLN A 428 -25.32 -15.81 12.68
CA GLN A 428 -26.41 -14.99 12.16
C GLN A 428 -27.10 -15.68 11.00
N ARG A 429 -28.42 -15.79 11.08
CA ARG A 429 -29.25 -16.35 10.03
C ARG A 429 -29.92 -15.23 9.25
N TYR A 430 -29.87 -15.31 7.92
CA TYR A 430 -30.53 -14.39 7.01
C TYR A 430 -31.51 -15.20 6.15
N ASP A 431 -32.79 -14.90 6.24
CA ASP A 431 -33.83 -15.61 5.50
C ASP A 431 -34.13 -14.92 4.17
N PHE A 432 -34.13 -15.70 3.09
CA PHE A 432 -34.56 -15.20 1.78
C PHE A 432 -36.09 -15.21 1.72
N ALA A 433 -36.67 -14.22 1.02
CA ALA A 433 -38.11 -14.18 0.80
C ALA A 433 -38.59 -15.48 0.12
N ASP A 434 -39.78 -15.95 0.52
CA ASP A 434 -40.34 -17.16 -0.04
C ASP A 434 -40.50 -17.07 -1.56
N GLY A 435 -40.08 -18.12 -2.25
CA GLY A 435 -40.07 -18.14 -3.71
C GLY A 435 -38.90 -17.39 -4.34
N THR A 436 -37.82 -17.11 -3.59
CA THR A 436 -36.55 -16.67 -4.18
C THR A 436 -35.85 -17.85 -4.88
N TYR A 437 -35.66 -17.77 -6.19
CA TYR A 437 -35.00 -18.79 -6.98
C TYR A 437 -33.80 -18.22 -7.72
N ALA A 438 -32.75 -18.98 -8.00
CA ALA A 438 -31.65 -18.49 -8.84
C ALA A 438 -30.95 -19.63 -9.57
N HIS A 439 -30.44 -19.35 -10.77
CA HIS A 439 -29.46 -20.23 -11.43
C HIS A 439 -28.07 -19.98 -10.85
N ARG A 440 -27.67 -18.70 -10.83
CA ARG A 440 -26.48 -18.18 -10.17
C ARG A 440 -26.85 -17.01 -9.27
N PHE A 441 -26.10 -16.84 -8.20
CA PHE A 441 -26.32 -15.77 -7.25
C PHE A 441 -25.02 -15.31 -6.59
N GLN A 442 -25.06 -14.12 -6.01
CA GLN A 442 -23.97 -13.55 -5.22
C GLN A 442 -24.53 -12.89 -3.97
N ALA A 443 -23.76 -12.97 -2.88
CA ALA A 443 -24.02 -12.21 -1.67
C ALA A 443 -22.87 -11.23 -1.43
N ARG A 444 -23.19 -10.04 -0.95
CA ARG A 444 -22.26 -9.06 -0.42
C ARG A 444 -22.45 -8.99 1.07
N ILE A 445 -21.38 -9.22 1.81
CA ILE A 445 -21.31 -8.90 3.24
C ILE A 445 -20.70 -7.52 3.37
N SER A 446 -21.27 -6.70 4.24
CA SER A 446 -20.84 -5.32 4.47
C SER A 446 -20.92 -4.95 5.94
N HIS A 447 -20.03 -4.07 6.37
CA HIS A 447 -19.94 -3.60 7.74
C HIS A 447 -19.47 -2.15 7.78
N GLY A 448 -20.16 -1.32 8.54
CA GLY A 448 -19.90 0.12 8.68
C GLY A 448 -20.01 0.61 10.13
N SER A 449 -19.83 -0.26 11.13
CA SER A 449 -19.84 0.17 12.54
C SER A 449 -18.48 0.70 12.97
N ALA A 450 -18.48 1.76 13.80
CA ALA A 450 -17.28 2.38 14.36
C ALA A 450 -16.68 1.55 15.51
N ASP A 451 -17.52 0.98 16.36
CA ASP A 451 -17.09 0.43 17.65
C ASP A 451 -16.72 -1.06 17.59
N LYS A 452 -16.84 -1.70 16.42
CA LYS A 452 -16.68 -3.15 16.27
C LYS A 452 -15.88 -3.55 15.03
N LEU A 453 -15.28 -4.75 15.10
CA LEU A 453 -14.54 -5.38 14.02
C LEU A 453 -15.43 -6.37 13.29
N MET A 454 -15.46 -6.31 11.96
CA MET A 454 -16.06 -7.39 11.17
C MET A 454 -15.09 -8.57 11.17
N GLN A 455 -15.52 -9.73 11.67
CA GLN A 455 -14.74 -10.97 11.66
C GLN A 455 -15.63 -12.15 11.26
N VAL A 456 -15.55 -12.56 9.98
CA VAL A 456 -16.38 -13.61 9.41
C VAL A 456 -15.56 -14.88 9.18
N ARG A 457 -15.96 -15.99 9.81
CA ARG A 457 -15.30 -17.29 9.63
C ARG A 457 -15.88 -18.15 8.53
N GLN A 458 -17.19 -18.11 8.37
CA GLN A 458 -17.88 -19.00 7.44
C GLN A 458 -19.18 -18.39 6.92
N MET A 459 -19.47 -18.65 5.65
CA MET A 459 -20.77 -18.41 5.03
C MET A 459 -21.35 -19.75 4.57
N ARG A 460 -22.56 -20.08 5.01
CA ARG A 460 -23.26 -21.32 4.59
C ARG A 460 -24.63 -21.00 4.03
N PHE A 461 -24.84 -21.32 2.76
CA PHE A 461 -26.11 -21.20 2.07
C PHE A 461 -26.89 -22.51 2.15
N ARG A 462 -28.15 -22.40 2.56
CA ARG A 462 -29.14 -23.48 2.52
C ARG A 462 -29.98 -23.34 1.26
N ILE A 463 -29.76 -24.24 0.31
CA ILE A 463 -30.35 -24.21 -1.03
C ILE A 463 -31.01 -25.55 -1.38
N GLN A 464 -32.01 -25.50 -2.27
CA GLN A 464 -32.74 -26.67 -2.75
C GLN A 464 -32.88 -26.62 -4.26
N ALA A 465 -32.36 -27.62 -4.96
CA ALA A 465 -32.45 -27.72 -6.41
C ALA A 465 -33.88 -28.10 -6.86
N GLU A 466 -34.39 -27.43 -7.89
CA GLU A 466 -35.74 -27.69 -8.43
C GLU A 466 -35.73 -29.01 -9.24
N VAL A 467 -36.70 -29.90 -9.02
CA VAL A 467 -36.82 -31.14 -9.82
C VAL A 467 -37.48 -30.78 -11.15
N ARG A 468 -36.86 -31.18 -12.27
CA ARG A 468 -37.54 -31.13 -13.57
C ARG A 468 -38.68 -32.15 -13.52
N HIS A 469 -39.91 -31.67 -13.65
CA HIS A 469 -41.05 -32.52 -14.01
C HIS A 469 -41.00 -32.83 -15.50
#